data_AF-A0A7X9FUG8-F1
#
_entry.id   AF-A0A7X9FUG8-F1
#
_cell.length_a   1.000
_cell.length_b   1.000
_cell.length_c   1.000
_cell.angle_alpha   90.00
_cell.angle_beta   90.00
_cell.angle_gamma   90.00
#
_symmetry.space_group_name_H-M   'P 1'
#
loop_
_entity.id
_entity.type
_entity.pdbx_description
1 polymer ?
#
loop_
_entity_poly.entity_id
_entity_poly.type
_entity_poly.pdbx_seq_one_letter_code
_entity_poly.pdbx_strand_id
1 'polypeptide(L)'
;MGILEKNTIECADIIKVFGDFIEGEIESTLKDRIAEHIENCQKCQEFERSYRFVIAAAKLLKPKEIEMPLGAKNRLREALNKRLGLSLPIF
;
A
#
# COMPACT_ATOMS: atom_id res chain seq x y z
N MET A 1 12.39 16.41 0.01
CA MET A 1 12.06 16.38 -1.42
C MET A 1 13.37 16.38 -2.23
N GLY A 2 14.08 15.25 -2.32
CA GLY A 2 15.43 15.23 -2.92
C GLY A 2 16.03 13.84 -3.22
N ILE A 3 15.19 12.80 -3.23
CA ILE A 3 15.65 11.43 -3.55
C ILE A 3 15.48 11.15 -5.05
N LEU A 4 14.50 11.81 -5.69
CA LEU A 4 14.21 11.69 -7.13
C LEU A 4 15.39 12.16 -8.01
N GLU A 5 16.19 13.13 -7.55
CA GLU A 5 17.30 13.71 -8.32
C GLU A 5 18.64 12.98 -8.14
N LYS A 6 18.73 12.04 -7.19
CA LYS A 6 19.96 11.25 -7.00
C LYS A 6 20.04 10.17 -8.07
N ASN A 7 21.24 9.92 -8.62
CA ASN A 7 21.50 8.81 -9.56
C ASN A 7 21.60 7.45 -8.86
N THR A 8 22.01 7.41 -7.60
CA THR A 8 22.20 6.15 -6.85
C THR A 8 21.32 6.12 -5.60
N ILE A 9 20.61 5.01 -5.39
CA ILE A 9 19.80 4.78 -4.18
C ILE A 9 20.70 4.16 -3.10
N GLU A 10 20.70 4.78 -1.92
CA GLU A 10 21.38 4.28 -0.73
C GLU A 10 20.39 3.68 0.28
N CYS A 11 20.86 2.83 1.19
CA CYS A 11 20.00 2.22 2.22
C CYS A 11 19.28 3.27 3.10
N ALA A 12 19.92 4.42 3.35
CA ALA A 12 19.32 5.52 4.11
C ALA A 12 18.16 6.19 3.37
N ASP A 13 18.17 6.15 2.03
CA ASP A 13 17.09 6.67 1.20
C ASP A 13 15.91 5.69 1.22
N ILE A 14 16.16 4.37 1.18
CA ILE A 14 15.14 3.32 1.33
C ILE A 14 14.30 3.56 2.58
N ILE A 15 14.94 3.75 3.75
CA ILE A 15 14.24 3.95 5.04
C ILE A 15 13.24 5.11 4.98
N LYS A 16 13.52 6.15 4.19
CA LYS A 16 12.68 7.36 4.10
C LYS A 16 11.47 7.19 3.18
N VAL A 17 11.54 6.30 2.20
CA VAL A 17 10.51 6.16 1.14
C VAL A 17 9.85 4.78 1.12
N PHE A 18 10.25 3.88 2.01
CA PHE A 18 9.77 2.50 2.00
C PHE A 18 8.26 2.38 2.27
N GLY A 19 7.69 3.28 3.09
CA GLY A 19 6.25 3.34 3.32
C GLY A 19 5.49 3.56 2.00
N ASP A 20 5.80 4.66 1.32
CA ASP A 20 5.23 5.03 0.03
C ASP A 20 5.46 3.95 -1.04
N PHE A 21 6.64 3.31 -1.02
CA PHE A 21 6.96 2.18 -1.91
C PHE A 21 6.03 0.97 -1.70
N ILE A 22 5.73 0.62 -0.45
CA ILE A 22 4.83 -0.50 -0.12
C ILE A 22 3.38 -0.16 -0.44
N GLU A 23 2.98 1.09 -0.25
CA GLU A 23 1.61 1.58 -0.54
C GLU A 23 1.39 1.85 -2.03
N GLY A 24 2.47 1.87 -2.83
CA GLY A 24 2.41 2.12 -4.27
C GLY A 24 2.24 3.59 -4.63
N GLU A 25 2.44 4.50 -3.67
CA GLU A 25 2.33 5.95 -3.82
C GLU A 25 3.65 6.59 -4.27
N ILE A 26 4.44 5.85 -5.03
CA ILE A 26 5.76 6.24 -5.50
C ILE A 26 5.80 6.32 -7.03
N GLU A 27 6.56 7.27 -7.56
CA GLU A 27 6.80 7.38 -9.00
C GLU A 27 7.42 6.09 -9.57
N SER A 28 6.93 5.64 -10.73
CA SER A 28 7.35 4.38 -11.37
C SER A 28 8.86 4.24 -11.55
N THR A 29 9.53 5.33 -11.95
CA THR A 29 10.99 5.39 -12.15
C THR A 29 11.78 5.15 -10.85
N LEU A 30 11.28 5.68 -9.72
CA LEU A 30 11.92 5.50 -8.41
C LEU A 30 11.62 4.11 -7.84
N LYS A 31 10.44 3.56 -8.15
CA LYS A 31 10.03 2.21 -7.72
C LYS A 31 11.00 1.14 -8.21
N ASP A 32 11.35 1.16 -9.49
CA ASP A 32 12.24 0.15 -10.09
C ASP A 32 13.64 0.21 -9.47
N ARG A 33 14.15 1.42 -9.24
CA ARG A 33 15.46 1.65 -8.62
C ARG A 33 15.52 1.19 -7.17
N ILE A 34 14.43 1.36 -6.43
CA ILE A 34 14.30 0.84 -5.06
C ILE A 34 14.24 -0.68 -5.07
N ALA A 35 13.46 -1.27 -5.97
CA ALA A 35 13.36 -2.72 -6.11
C ALA A 35 14.74 -3.33 -6.42
N GLU A 36 15.47 -2.76 -7.37
CA GLU A 36 16.84 -3.17 -7.72
C GLU A 36 17.79 -3.07 -6.52
N HIS A 37 17.72 -1.99 -5.73
CA HIS A 37 18.56 -1.85 -4.54
C HIS A 37 18.23 -2.92 -3.48
N ILE A 38 16.95 -3.21 -3.26
CA ILE A 38 16.52 -4.23 -2.29
C ILE A 38 16.99 -5.61 -2.75
N GLU A 39 16.86 -5.94 -4.03
CA GLU A 39 17.32 -7.23 -4.57
C GLU A 39 18.83 -7.43 -4.36
N ASN A 40 19.63 -6.37 -4.47
CA ASN A 40 21.08 -6.46 -4.39
C ASN A 40 21.68 -6.16 -2.99
N CYS A 41 20.88 -5.75 -2.01
CA CYS A 41 21.37 -5.35 -0.69
C CYS A 41 20.73 -6.17 0.44
N GLN A 42 21.50 -7.08 1.05
CA GLN A 42 21.02 -7.95 2.12
C GLN A 42 20.38 -7.20 3.30
N LYS A 43 20.96 -6.07 3.73
CA LYS A 43 20.40 -5.25 4.81
C LYS A 43 19.01 -4.71 4.47
N CYS A 44 18.80 -4.30 3.22
CA CYS A 44 17.51 -3.81 2.74
C CYS A 44 16.48 -4.93 2.59
N GLN A 45 16.90 -6.15 2.23
CA GLN A 45 16.02 -7.33 2.24
C GLN A 45 15.56 -7.69 3.66
N GLU A 46 16.47 -7.65 4.63
CA GLU A 46 16.15 -7.88 6.03
C GLU A 46 15.17 -6.82 6.54
N PHE A 47 15.43 -5.55 6.24
CA PHE A 47 14.53 -4.45 6.56
C PHE A 47 13.14 -4.63 5.93
N GLU A 48 13.06 -4.97 4.63
CA GLU A 48 11.79 -5.24 3.95
C GLU A 48 11.01 -6.35 4.66
N ARG A 49 11.67 -7.48 4.94
CA ARG A 49 11.03 -8.62 5.63
C ARG A 49 10.47 -8.21 6.98
N SER A 50 11.27 -7.50 7.79
CA SER A 50 10.84 -7.01 9.11
C SER A 50 9.67 -6.03 8.99
N TYR A 51 9.72 -5.09 8.05
CA TYR A 51 8.67 -4.09 7.87
C TYR A 51 7.35 -4.72 7.41
N ARG A 52 7.40 -5.64 6.44
CA ARG A 52 6.21 -6.40 5.99
C ARG A 52 5.62 -7.24 7.12
N PHE A 53 6.47 -7.85 7.95
CA PHE A 53 6.03 -8.58 9.13
C PHE A 53 5.28 -7.68 10.12
N VAL A 54 5.81 -6.49 10.41
CA VAL A 54 5.15 -5.51 11.29
C VAL A 54 3.80 -5.09 10.72
N ILE A 55 3.70 -4.82 9.41
CA ILE A 55 2.41 -4.51 8.76
C ILE A 55 1.42 -5.66 8.91
N ALA A 56 1.86 -6.89 8.67
CA ALA A 56 1.01 -8.07 8.79
C ALA A 56 0.51 -8.26 10.23
N ALA A 57 1.40 -8.13 11.22
CA ALA A 57 1.05 -8.19 12.64
C ALA A 57 0.07 -7.07 13.02
N ALA A 58 0.30 -5.84 12.56
CA ALA A 58 -0.59 -4.72 12.81
C ALA A 58 -1.99 -4.95 12.18
N LYS A 59 -2.07 -5.57 11.00
CA LYS A 59 -3.35 -5.95 10.38
C LYS A 59 -4.10 -7.02 11.18
N LEU A 60 -3.41 -7.96 11.82
CA LEU A 60 -4.02 -8.96 12.69
C LEU A 60 -4.57 -8.36 13.99
N LEU A 61 -3.94 -7.29 14.48
CA LEU A 61 -4.35 -6.57 15.69
C LEU A 61 -5.43 -5.51 15.43
N LYS A 62 -5.70 -5.14 14.17
CA LYS A 62 -6.80 -4.23 13.87
C LYS A 62 -8.10 -4.86 14.37
N PRO A 63 -8.91 -4.12 15.15
CA PRO A 63 -10.19 -4.63 15.61
C PRO A 63 -10.98 -5.11 14.40
N LYS A 64 -11.57 -6.30 14.56
CA LYS A 64 -12.43 -7.01 13.62
C LYS A 64 -13.22 -6.00 12.80
N GLU A 65 -13.10 -6.10 11.47
CA GLU A 65 -13.63 -5.16 10.47
C GLU A 65 -14.80 -4.34 11.02
N ILE A 66 -14.65 -3.02 11.06
CA ILE A 66 -15.79 -2.13 11.23
C ILE A 66 -16.71 -2.42 10.05
N GLU A 67 -17.70 -3.28 10.26
CA GLU A 67 -18.66 -3.62 9.23
C GLU A 67 -19.33 -2.32 8.79
N MET A 68 -19.26 -2.05 7.48
CA MET A 68 -19.91 -0.88 6.91
C MET A 68 -21.39 -0.90 7.35
N PRO A 69 -21.92 0.18 7.96
CA PRO A 69 -23.31 0.23 8.38
C PRO A 69 -24.23 -0.15 7.21
N LEU A 70 -25.19 -1.03 7.43
CA LEU A 70 -26.11 -1.55 6.40
C LEU A 70 -26.68 -0.45 5.51
N GLY A 71 -27.12 0.67 6.11
CA GLY A 71 -27.63 1.82 5.36
C GLY A 71 -26.61 2.45 4.41
N ALA A 72 -25.33 2.51 4.78
CA ALA A 72 -24.27 3.00 3.89
C ALA A 72 -24.01 2.02 2.74
N LYS A 73 -24.00 0.71 3.03
CA LYS A 73 -23.82 -0.35 2.04
C LYS A 73 -24.94 -0.36 1.00
N ASN A 74 -26.18 -0.14 1.44
CA ASN A 74 -27.36 -0.08 0.58
C ASN A 74 -27.35 1.13 -0.33
N ARG A 75 -27.08 2.32 0.21
CA ARG A 75 -26.95 3.54 -0.61
C ARG A 75 -25.85 3.42 -1.67
N LEU A 76 -24.72 2.78 -1.33
CA LEU A 76 -23.65 2.51 -2.28
C LEU A 76 -24.13 1.58 -3.42
N ARG A 77 -24.83 0.49 -3.08
CA ARG A 77 -25.37 -0.45 -4.07
C ARG A 77 -26.41 0.20 -4.97
N GLU A 78 -27.30 1.03 -4.43
CA GLU A 78 -28.25 1.81 -5.23
C GLU A 78 -27.54 2.74 -6.22
N ALA A 79 -26.53 3.46 -5.75
CA ALA A 79 -25.74 4.35 -6.60
C ALA A 79 -25.01 3.59 -7.72
N LEU A 80 -24.46 2.42 -7.43
CA LEU A 80 -23.79 1.56 -8.41
C LEU A 80 -24.78 0.96 -9.42
N ASN A 81 -25.93 0.46 -8.96
CA ASN A 81 -27.00 -0.03 -9.83
C ASN A 81 -27.45 1.05 -10.82
N LYS A 82 -27.62 2.28 -10.34
CA LYS A 82 -28.03 3.42 -11.17
C LYS A 82 -26.97 3.87 -12.17
N ARG A 83 -25.69 3.87 -11.79
CA ARG A 83 -24.59 4.34 -12.66
C ARG A 83 -24.11 3.31 -13.67
N LEU A 84 -24.11 2.03 -13.29
CA LEU A 84 -23.50 0.96 -14.06
C LEU A 84 -24.52 -0.05 -14.61
N GLY A 85 -25.82 0.15 -14.34
CA GLY A 85 -26.87 -0.78 -14.76
C GLY A 85 -26.81 -2.14 -14.06
N LEU A 86 -26.15 -2.20 -12.89
CA LEU A 86 -26.03 -3.43 -12.10
C LEU A 86 -27.32 -3.72 -11.33
N SER A 87 -27.49 -4.97 -10.90
CA SER A 87 -28.61 -5.41 -10.06
C SER A 87 -28.09 -6.03 -8.76
N LEU A 88 -27.41 -5.23 -7.95
CA LEU A 88 -26.92 -5.63 -6.64
C LEU A 88 -28.09 -5.65 -5.63
N PRO A 89 -28.24 -6.72 -4.83
CA PRO A 89 -29.29 -6.81 -3.81
C PRO A 89 -29.03 -5.88 -2.62
N ILE A 90 -30.11 -5.27 -2.14
CA ILE A 90 -30.17 -4.33 -1.00
C ILE A 90 -30.78 -5.09 0.18
N PHE A 91 -30.21 -4.96 1.38
CA PHE A 91 -30.57 -5.79 2.56
C PHE A 91 -31.02 -4.95 3.74
#